data_AF-A0A972EXE0-F1
#
_entry.id   AF-A0A972EXE0-F1
#
_cell.length_a   1.000
_cell.length_b   1.000
_cell.length_c   1.000
_cell.angle_alpha   90.00
_cell.angle_beta   90.00
_cell.angle_gamma   90.00
#
_symmetry.space_group_name_H-M   'P 1'
#
loop_
_entity.id
_entity.type
_entity.pdbx_description
1 polymer ?
#
loop_
_entity_poly.entity_id
_entity_poly.type
_entity_poly.pdbx_seq_one_letter_code
_entity_poly.pdbx_strand_id
1 'polypeptide(L)'
;MENPFQVVFKSATPINNRSLLMSDPELPNNKEAERAFLGSVLLAPEIFNDFSSFIKPEDFYLLRHRHIWEVMCNLIEEGMHIDYLTLIDGLNSKGWFEEVGEDAYLIQMIQDTPTALHAESYARIIKDKSNKRRVAELSMKVVQNAYSEKPFLDLHEDVGNLVTGYSILPGNSERLVYSAEQLCSSEVGELTWILKDWIMAGGINLIAGMPAAGKSFLALDLAIGIASTGFAWNDQPVPLGKVTYHFLDGSFRGMRSRVLKLCNARGIRPPANLTFDFSPLSLREPHEVLALKQRISSQGVSVVIFDVMAKFAPGADENSVAEMSPLMNSMREIANQLGTTFILIHHLNKGISNDFSYRVRGSTDILGSVDTAIIVNYENSSAANSMRLIQPQKMREAEPPKPLRFQLVSEDQKITLKFSDTENTQILKEIGQQERIFQDLVDYLQSNPNQEFMKQDLIQTLNLPDGARTVGRAFAQLLRDPRIQIGKRGSYKSYLYINDRPDQPIP
;
A
#
# COMPACT_ATOMS: atom_id res chain seq x y z
N MET A 1 39.78 34.64 -7.91
CA MET A 1 38.51 33.95 -8.26
C MET A 1 38.83 32.47 -8.30
N GLU A 2 38.54 31.77 -7.22
CA GLU A 2 38.70 30.32 -7.14
C GLU A 2 37.31 29.69 -6.94
N ASN A 3 37.07 28.64 -7.71
CA ASN A 3 35.79 27.96 -7.86
C ASN A 3 35.49 27.10 -6.61
N PRO A 4 34.39 27.34 -5.87
CA PRO A 4 34.09 26.64 -4.63
C PRO A 4 33.56 25.19 -4.81
N PHE A 5 33.65 24.60 -6.01
CA PHE A 5 33.11 23.26 -6.31
C PHE A 5 34.15 22.15 -6.59
N GLN A 6 35.41 22.29 -6.17
CA GLN A 6 36.33 21.15 -6.17
C GLN A 6 36.06 20.24 -4.95
N VAL A 7 35.23 19.21 -5.17
CA VAL A 7 35.13 18.07 -4.26
C VAL A 7 36.44 17.30 -4.33
N VAL A 8 37.22 17.36 -3.25
CA VAL A 8 38.41 16.53 -3.04
C VAL A 8 37.94 15.08 -2.87
N PHE A 9 38.13 14.24 -3.90
CA PHE A 9 38.10 12.81 -3.72
C PHE A 9 39.27 12.42 -2.80
N LYS A 10 39.01 12.21 -1.51
CA LYS A 10 39.92 11.44 -0.67
C LYS A 10 40.03 10.07 -1.33
N SER A 11 41.21 9.75 -1.85
CA SER A 11 41.53 8.45 -2.39
C SER A 11 41.19 7.39 -1.35
N ALA A 12 40.11 6.65 -1.61
CA ALA A 12 39.88 5.40 -0.90
C ALA A 12 41.11 4.53 -1.17
N THR A 13 41.83 4.17 -0.11
CA THR A 13 42.87 3.15 -0.18
C THR A 13 42.32 1.94 -0.92
N PRO A 14 42.97 1.46 -1.99
CA PRO A 14 42.48 0.32 -2.73
C PRO A 14 42.51 -0.89 -1.79
N ILE A 15 41.33 -1.38 -1.42
CA ILE A 15 41.19 -2.66 -0.74
C ILE A 15 41.73 -3.69 -1.71
N ASN A 16 42.84 -4.31 -1.34
CA ASN A 16 43.51 -5.31 -2.15
C ASN A 16 42.65 -6.59 -2.15
N ASN A 17 41.67 -6.67 -3.06
CA ASN A 17 40.64 -7.72 -3.15
C ASN A 17 41.17 -9.15 -3.34
N ARG A 18 42.48 -9.36 -3.51
CA ARG A 18 43.05 -10.71 -3.62
C ARG A 18 43.01 -11.50 -2.31
N SER A 19 43.02 -10.86 -1.14
CA SER A 19 43.02 -11.60 0.14
C SER A 19 41.64 -12.10 0.56
N LEU A 20 40.56 -11.43 0.14
CA LEU A 20 39.16 -11.84 0.42
C LEU A 20 38.73 -13.10 -0.35
N LEU A 21 39.43 -13.44 -1.44
CA LEU A 21 39.19 -14.63 -2.25
C LEU A 21 39.99 -15.86 -1.79
N MET A 22 40.87 -15.74 -0.79
CA MET A 22 41.81 -16.81 -0.41
C MET A 22 41.63 -17.37 1.02
N SER A 23 40.68 -16.86 1.80
CA SER A 23 40.16 -17.57 2.96
C SER A 23 38.74 -17.98 2.63
N ASP A 24 38.43 -19.28 2.53
CA ASP A 24 37.04 -19.75 2.50
C ASP A 24 36.36 -19.24 3.78
N PRO A 25 35.53 -18.19 3.73
CA PRO A 25 34.78 -17.80 4.90
C PRO A 25 33.80 -18.95 5.14
N GLU A 26 33.79 -19.52 6.34
CA GLU A 26 32.84 -20.57 6.66
C GLU A 26 31.43 -20.07 6.33
N LEU A 27 30.75 -20.75 5.40
CA LEU A 27 29.46 -20.31 4.90
C LEU A 27 28.49 -20.07 6.08
N PRO A 28 27.62 -19.05 6.02
CA PRO A 28 26.70 -18.72 7.10
C PRO A 28 25.96 -19.94 7.63
N ASN A 29 26.17 -20.27 8.90
CA ASN A 29 25.57 -21.44 9.54
C ASN A 29 25.28 -21.16 11.03
N ASN A 30 24.49 -22.04 11.63
CA ASN A 30 24.35 -22.16 13.08
C ASN A 30 24.05 -23.63 13.42
N LYS A 31 25.13 -24.40 13.63
CA LYS A 31 25.06 -25.85 13.89
C LYS A 31 24.29 -26.17 15.16
N GLU A 32 24.35 -25.29 16.16
CA GLU A 32 23.63 -25.43 17.43
C GLU A 32 22.12 -25.28 17.22
N ALA A 33 21.68 -24.27 16.47
CA ALA A 33 20.27 -24.08 16.13
C ALA A 33 19.71 -25.25 15.30
N GLU A 34 20.48 -25.75 14.33
CA GLU A 34 20.08 -26.93 13.55
C GLU A 34 19.86 -28.16 14.43
N ARG A 35 20.82 -28.46 15.32
CA ARG A 35 20.73 -29.58 16.24
C ARG A 35 19.55 -29.43 17.21
N ALA A 36 19.39 -28.24 17.80
CA ALA A 36 18.30 -27.95 18.74
C ALA A 36 16.92 -28.02 18.08
N PHE A 37 16.82 -27.61 16.81
CA PHE A 37 15.57 -27.72 16.05
C PHE A 37 15.19 -29.18 15.79
N LEU A 38 16.13 -30.00 15.27
CA LEU A 38 15.87 -31.42 15.01
C LEU A 38 15.55 -32.19 16.30
N GLY A 39 16.26 -31.89 17.39
CA GLY A 39 15.95 -32.45 18.70
C GLY A 39 14.58 -32.00 19.22
N SER A 40 14.15 -30.77 18.93
CA SER A 40 12.82 -30.27 19.32
C SER A 40 11.71 -31.07 18.64
N VAL A 41 11.88 -31.37 17.35
CA VAL A 41 10.93 -32.20 16.59
C VAL A 41 10.92 -33.65 17.09
N LEU A 42 12.06 -34.23 17.46
CA LEU A 42 12.08 -35.57 18.08
C LEU A 42 11.42 -35.60 19.48
N LEU A 43 11.57 -34.53 20.26
CA LEU A 43 10.96 -34.44 21.59
C LEU A 43 9.43 -34.24 21.53
N ALA A 44 8.95 -33.51 20.51
CA ALA A 44 7.54 -33.20 20.31
C ALA A 44 7.17 -33.37 18.81
N PRO A 45 7.01 -34.61 18.32
CA PRO A 45 6.78 -34.90 16.89
C PRO A 45 5.56 -34.19 16.29
N GLU A 46 4.57 -33.83 17.11
CA GLU A 46 3.38 -33.09 16.69
C GLU A 46 3.69 -31.72 16.05
N ILE A 47 4.82 -31.08 16.43
CA ILE A 47 5.21 -29.77 15.88
C ILE A 47 5.77 -29.87 14.47
N PHE A 48 6.04 -31.07 13.96
CA PHE A 48 6.61 -31.27 12.63
C PHE A 48 5.79 -30.55 11.54
N ASN A 49 4.46 -30.66 11.62
CA ASN A 49 3.56 -30.07 10.62
C ASN A 49 3.61 -28.54 10.58
N ASP A 50 3.96 -27.89 11.69
CA ASP A 50 4.10 -26.45 11.76
C ASP A 50 5.33 -25.96 10.97
N PHE A 51 6.34 -26.82 10.80
CA PHE A 51 7.63 -26.46 10.20
C PHE A 51 7.96 -27.15 8.88
N SER A 52 7.27 -28.24 8.52
CA SER A 52 7.53 -29.03 7.30
C SER A 52 7.40 -28.21 6.01
N SER A 53 6.55 -27.17 6.02
CA SER A 53 6.42 -26.22 4.90
C SER A 53 7.47 -25.10 4.93
N PHE A 54 8.04 -24.80 6.10
CA PHE A 54 8.95 -23.68 6.31
C PHE A 54 10.43 -24.06 6.15
N ILE A 55 10.82 -25.24 6.66
CA ILE A 55 12.19 -25.77 6.61
C ILE A 55 12.27 -26.92 5.61
N LYS A 56 13.19 -26.80 4.64
CA LYS A 56 13.51 -27.86 3.70
C LYS A 56 14.84 -28.52 4.05
N PRO A 57 15.11 -29.77 3.61
CA PRO A 57 16.39 -30.43 3.86
C PRO A 57 17.60 -29.57 3.45
N GLU A 58 17.52 -28.83 2.34
CA GLU A 58 18.63 -28.00 1.85
C GLU A 58 18.90 -26.77 2.73
N ASP A 59 17.97 -26.40 3.62
CA ASP A 59 18.14 -25.29 4.55
C ASP A 59 19.13 -25.61 5.68
N PHE A 60 19.45 -26.89 5.93
CA PHE A 60 20.49 -27.27 6.88
C PHE A 60 21.89 -27.14 6.26
N TYR A 61 22.85 -26.66 7.04
CA TYR A 61 24.25 -26.56 6.63
C TYR A 61 24.93 -27.92 6.72
N LEU A 62 24.72 -28.66 7.81
CA LEU A 62 25.35 -29.96 8.02
C LEU A 62 24.63 -31.05 7.24
N LEU A 63 25.37 -31.81 6.43
CA LEU A 63 24.82 -32.89 5.61
C LEU A 63 24.03 -33.92 6.44
N ARG A 64 24.57 -34.34 7.59
CA ARG A 64 23.86 -35.22 8.54
C ARG A 64 22.51 -34.68 9.00
N HIS A 65 22.38 -33.37 9.20
CA HIS A 65 21.11 -32.76 9.57
C HIS A 65 20.12 -32.74 8.40
N ARG A 66 20.61 -32.57 7.16
CA ARG A 66 19.78 -32.74 5.95
C ARG A 66 19.19 -34.13 5.91
N HIS A 67 20.02 -35.16 6.08
CA HIS A 67 19.59 -36.55 6.07
C HIS A 67 18.57 -36.86 7.16
N ILE A 68 18.80 -36.39 8.38
CA ILE A 68 17.83 -36.55 9.49
C ILE A 68 16.48 -35.92 9.14
N TRP A 69 16.47 -34.67 8.67
CA TRP A 69 15.22 -33.99 8.30
C TRP A 69 14.51 -34.66 7.12
N GLU A 70 15.28 -35.06 6.10
CA GLU A 70 14.76 -35.76 4.92
C GLU A 70 14.10 -37.09 5.30
N VAL A 71 14.70 -37.86 6.21
CA VAL A 71 14.08 -39.09 6.72
C VAL A 71 12.80 -38.77 7.50
N MET A 72 12.80 -37.75 8.36
CA MET A 72 11.57 -37.31 9.06
C MET A 72 10.44 -36.94 8.08
N CYS A 73 10.75 -36.21 7.00
CA CYS A 73 9.80 -35.91 5.92
C CYS A 73 9.25 -37.20 5.29
N ASN A 74 10.13 -38.13 4.90
CA ASN A 74 9.72 -39.39 4.25
C ASN A 74 8.82 -40.23 5.16
N LEU A 75 9.13 -40.32 6.47
CA LEU A 75 8.30 -41.06 7.42
C LEU A 75 6.87 -40.53 7.44
N ILE A 76 6.69 -39.20 7.47
CA ILE A 76 5.36 -38.58 7.47
C ILE A 76 4.65 -38.76 6.12
N GLU A 77 5.37 -38.66 4.99
CA GLU A 77 4.82 -38.93 3.67
C GLU A 77 4.33 -40.38 3.51
N GLU A 78 5.00 -41.33 4.16
CA GLU A 78 4.62 -42.75 4.20
C GLU A 78 3.53 -43.05 5.26
N GLY A 79 3.04 -42.03 5.97
CA GLY A 79 2.01 -42.17 7.00
C GLY A 79 2.50 -42.79 8.31
N MET A 80 3.82 -42.81 8.54
CA MET A 80 4.44 -43.27 9.78
C MET A 80 4.62 -42.12 10.78
N HIS A 81 4.81 -42.47 12.05
CA HIS A 81 5.12 -41.52 13.11
C HIS A 81 6.63 -41.28 13.21
N ILE A 82 7.02 -40.04 13.52
CA ILE A 82 8.40 -39.71 13.84
C ILE A 82 8.65 -40.04 15.31
N ASP A 83 9.57 -40.96 15.57
CA ASP A 83 10.15 -41.22 16.87
C ASP A 83 11.61 -41.70 16.71
N TYR A 84 12.27 -41.97 17.83
CA TYR A 84 13.68 -42.38 17.83
C TYR A 84 13.93 -43.66 17.02
N LEU A 85 13.06 -44.67 17.16
CA LEU A 85 13.24 -45.96 16.49
C LEU A 85 12.88 -45.85 15.00
N THR A 86 11.78 -45.18 14.65
CA THR A 86 11.40 -45.02 13.24
C THR A 86 12.41 -44.17 12.46
N LEU A 87 13.03 -43.17 13.11
CA LEU A 87 14.13 -42.41 12.52
C LEU A 87 15.37 -43.28 12.26
N ILE A 88 15.75 -44.15 13.19
CA ILE A 88 16.87 -45.09 13.00
C ILE A 88 16.58 -46.06 11.86
N ASP A 89 15.39 -46.65 11.83
CA ASP A 89 15.00 -47.57 10.76
C ASP A 89 15.01 -46.86 9.40
N GLY A 90 14.48 -45.64 9.34
CA GLY A 90 14.51 -44.80 8.15
C GLY A 90 15.93 -44.47 7.68
N LEU A 91 16.82 -44.08 8.61
CA LEU A 91 18.23 -43.80 8.30
C LEU A 91 18.98 -45.06 7.83
N ASN A 92 18.73 -46.21 8.45
CA ASN A 92 19.31 -47.49 8.05
C ASN A 92 18.83 -47.91 6.65
N SER A 93 17.55 -47.73 6.36
CA SER A 93 16.99 -48.06 5.03
C SER A 93 17.65 -47.28 3.89
N LYS A 94 18.12 -46.05 4.17
CA LYS A 94 18.84 -45.19 3.23
C LYS A 94 20.36 -45.38 3.25
N GLY A 95 20.89 -46.14 4.20
CA GLY A 95 22.34 -46.30 4.41
C GLY A 95 23.03 -45.09 5.05
N TRP A 96 22.29 -44.17 5.67
CA TRP A 96 22.83 -42.93 6.24
C TRP A 96 23.09 -42.99 7.75
N PHE A 97 22.76 -44.10 8.42
CA PHE A 97 22.87 -44.22 9.88
C PHE A 97 24.32 -44.01 10.40
N GLU A 98 25.30 -44.62 9.74
CA GLU A 98 26.72 -44.40 10.05
C GLU A 98 27.15 -42.96 9.75
N GLU A 99 26.69 -42.38 8.63
CA GLU A 99 27.03 -41.02 8.20
C GLU A 99 26.53 -39.92 9.15
N VAL A 100 25.39 -40.15 9.82
CA VAL A 100 24.86 -39.20 10.81
C VAL A 100 25.56 -39.27 12.16
N GLY A 101 26.32 -40.34 12.43
CA GLY A 101 27.02 -40.58 13.70
C GLY A 101 26.29 -41.53 14.66
N GLU A 102 25.42 -42.39 14.12
CA GLU A 102 24.73 -43.48 14.82
C GLU A 102 23.95 -43.02 16.08
N ASP A 103 23.71 -43.94 17.02
CA ASP A 103 22.98 -43.68 18.27
C ASP A 103 23.59 -42.53 19.08
N ALA A 104 24.92 -42.48 19.16
CA ALA A 104 25.62 -41.50 19.98
C ALA A 104 25.25 -40.05 19.60
N TYR A 105 25.13 -39.78 18.29
CA TYR A 105 24.77 -38.45 17.82
C TYR A 105 23.29 -38.11 18.01
N LEU A 106 22.39 -39.06 17.73
CA LEU A 106 20.94 -38.84 17.88
C LEU A 106 20.57 -38.63 19.35
N ILE A 107 21.16 -39.40 20.27
CA ILE A 107 20.98 -39.22 21.71
C ILE A 107 21.50 -37.86 22.15
N GLN A 108 22.70 -37.47 21.69
CA GLN A 108 23.26 -36.15 22.01
C GLN A 108 22.35 -35.02 21.50
N MET A 109 21.79 -35.14 20.30
CA MET A 109 20.87 -34.15 19.73
C MET A 109 19.63 -33.93 20.59
N ILE A 110 19.06 -35.01 21.13
CA ILE A 110 17.92 -34.93 22.05
C ILE A 110 18.35 -34.29 23.37
N GLN A 111 19.50 -34.68 23.93
CA GLN A 111 20.01 -34.16 25.20
C GLN A 111 20.39 -32.68 25.16
N ASP A 112 20.95 -32.23 24.03
CA ASP A 112 21.36 -30.84 23.82
C ASP A 112 20.15 -29.91 23.55
N THR A 113 18.92 -30.44 23.49
CA THR A 113 17.69 -29.67 23.26
C THR A 113 16.93 -29.45 24.57
N PRO A 114 16.93 -28.21 25.12
CA PRO A 114 16.32 -27.97 26.44
C PRO A 114 14.79 -28.08 26.44
N THR A 115 14.14 -27.65 25.35
CA THR A 115 12.68 -27.64 25.19
C THR A 115 12.29 -27.47 23.73
N ALA A 116 11.17 -28.07 23.33
CA ALA A 116 10.56 -27.87 22.01
C ALA A 116 9.90 -26.50 21.83
N LEU A 117 9.64 -25.75 22.93
CA LEU A 117 8.97 -24.44 22.89
C LEU A 117 9.70 -23.37 22.06
N HIS A 118 11.00 -23.56 21.78
CA HIS A 118 11.81 -22.62 21.03
C HIS A 118 12.07 -23.06 19.57
N ALA A 119 11.43 -24.13 19.10
CA ALA A 119 11.61 -24.67 17.75
C ALA A 119 11.46 -23.60 16.66
N GLU A 120 10.47 -22.71 16.78
CA GLU A 120 10.27 -21.62 15.82
C GLU A 120 11.45 -20.65 15.75
N SER A 121 12.04 -20.30 16.90
CA SER A 121 13.20 -19.41 16.95
C SER A 121 14.42 -20.06 16.28
N TYR A 122 14.65 -21.34 16.51
CA TYR A 122 15.72 -22.09 15.85
C TYR A 122 15.48 -22.22 14.34
N ALA A 123 14.26 -22.54 13.92
CA ALA A 123 13.88 -22.62 12.51
C ALA A 123 14.15 -21.29 11.79
N ARG A 124 13.77 -20.15 12.38
CA ARG A 124 14.04 -18.81 11.82
C ARG A 124 15.54 -18.53 11.67
N ILE A 125 16.36 -18.95 12.64
CA ILE A 125 17.82 -18.84 12.56
C ILE A 125 18.36 -19.68 11.40
N ILE A 126 17.94 -20.94 11.29
CA ILE A 126 18.35 -21.84 10.19
C ILE A 126 17.99 -21.23 8.84
N LYS A 127 16.77 -20.68 8.73
CA LYS A 127 16.29 -20.05 7.50
C LYS A 127 17.08 -18.81 7.11
N ASP A 128 17.37 -17.92 8.06
CA ASP A 128 18.23 -16.75 7.83
C ASP A 128 19.62 -17.18 7.31
N LYS A 129 20.23 -18.18 7.94
CA LYS A 129 21.54 -18.71 7.51
C LYS A 129 21.46 -19.35 6.12
N SER A 130 20.43 -20.17 5.85
CA SER A 130 20.18 -20.75 4.53
C SER A 130 20.05 -19.69 3.44
N ASN A 131 19.26 -18.65 3.68
CA ASN A 131 19.07 -17.55 2.73
C ASN A 131 20.39 -16.81 2.46
N LYS A 132 21.21 -16.56 3.50
CA LYS A 132 22.56 -15.99 3.34
C LYS A 132 23.49 -16.90 2.54
N ARG A 133 23.41 -18.23 2.71
CA ARG A 133 24.19 -19.18 1.88
C ARG A 133 23.74 -19.17 0.42
N ARG A 134 22.43 -19.11 0.15
CA ARG A 134 21.89 -18.96 -1.21
C ARG A 134 22.40 -17.68 -1.88
N VAL A 135 22.42 -16.56 -1.15
CA VAL A 135 23.01 -15.29 -1.64
C VAL A 135 24.49 -15.45 -1.99
N ALA A 136 25.26 -16.10 -1.12
CA ALA A 136 26.69 -16.34 -1.37
C ALA A 136 26.90 -17.20 -2.62
N GLU A 137 26.11 -18.27 -2.79
CA GLU A 137 26.15 -19.15 -3.96
C GLU A 137 25.79 -18.41 -5.25
N LEU A 138 24.70 -17.62 -5.24
CA LEU A 138 24.33 -16.78 -6.38
C LEU A 138 25.46 -15.80 -6.72
N SER A 139 26.04 -15.16 -5.71
CA SER A 139 27.13 -14.20 -5.91
C SER A 139 28.32 -14.87 -6.59
N MET A 140 28.67 -16.10 -6.19
CA MET A 140 29.71 -16.89 -6.86
C MET A 140 29.35 -17.21 -8.31
N LYS A 141 28.10 -17.58 -8.60
CA LYS A 141 27.62 -17.82 -9.97
C LYS A 141 27.66 -16.56 -10.85
N VAL A 142 27.30 -15.41 -10.29
CA VAL A 142 27.39 -14.11 -10.99
C VAL A 142 28.84 -13.78 -11.30
N VAL A 143 29.76 -13.98 -10.35
CA VAL A 143 31.20 -13.81 -10.58
C VAL A 143 31.71 -14.76 -11.67
N GLN A 144 31.34 -16.04 -11.62
CA GLN A 144 31.71 -17.03 -12.65
C GLN A 144 31.20 -16.62 -14.04
N ASN A 145 29.95 -16.17 -14.15
CA ASN A 145 29.38 -15.70 -15.41
C ASN A 145 30.10 -14.45 -15.94
N ALA A 146 30.49 -13.53 -15.06
CA ALA A 146 31.22 -12.32 -15.44
C ALA A 146 32.62 -12.61 -16.04
N TYR A 147 33.21 -13.77 -15.73
CA TYR A 147 34.46 -14.24 -16.33
C TYR A 147 34.27 -15.10 -17.59
N SER A 148 33.03 -15.36 -18.01
CA SER A 148 32.76 -16.11 -19.25
C SER A 148 33.00 -15.25 -20.49
N GLU A 149 33.28 -15.89 -21.65
CA GLU A 149 33.50 -15.19 -22.94
C GLU A 149 32.20 -14.67 -23.61
N LYS A 150 31.06 -14.69 -22.90
CA LYS A 150 29.77 -14.31 -23.46
C LYS A 150 29.69 -12.79 -23.73
N PRO A 151 28.97 -12.35 -24.78
CA PRO A 151 28.60 -10.95 -24.96
C PRO A 151 27.86 -10.39 -23.74
N PHE A 152 28.03 -9.09 -23.47
CA PHE A 152 27.42 -8.41 -22.32
C PHE A 152 25.88 -8.54 -22.26
N LEU A 153 25.21 -8.53 -23.42
CA LEU A 153 23.75 -8.62 -23.48
C LEU A 153 23.24 -9.98 -22.95
N ASP A 154 23.90 -11.07 -23.36
CA ASP A 154 23.58 -12.43 -22.93
C ASP A 154 23.92 -12.61 -21.45
N LEU A 155 25.04 -12.01 -21.00
CA LEU A 155 25.42 -12.00 -19.59
C LEU A 155 24.38 -11.27 -18.71
N HIS A 156 23.86 -10.14 -19.17
CA HIS A 156 22.82 -9.39 -18.46
C HIS A 156 21.54 -10.22 -18.30
N GLU A 157 21.12 -10.92 -19.36
CA GLU A 157 19.97 -11.83 -19.31
C GLU A 157 20.21 -13.01 -18.37
N ASP A 158 21.37 -13.67 -18.45
CA ASP A 158 21.74 -14.80 -17.58
C ASP A 158 21.76 -14.40 -16.09
N VAL A 159 22.34 -13.23 -15.78
CA VAL A 159 22.35 -12.70 -14.40
C VAL A 159 20.93 -12.35 -13.94
N GLY A 160 20.12 -11.74 -14.80
CA GLY A 160 18.71 -11.47 -14.52
C GLY A 160 17.93 -12.75 -14.20
N ASN A 161 18.13 -13.80 -15.00
CA ASN A 161 17.50 -15.11 -14.81
C ASN A 161 18.00 -15.83 -13.55
N LEU A 162 19.28 -15.71 -13.21
CA LEU A 162 19.83 -16.29 -11.98
C LEU A 162 19.26 -15.60 -10.73
N VAL A 163 19.20 -14.27 -10.73
CA VAL A 163 18.67 -13.49 -9.58
C VAL A 163 17.18 -13.79 -9.37
N THR A 164 16.41 -13.88 -10.45
CA THR A 164 14.97 -14.20 -10.39
C THR A 164 14.73 -15.67 -10.03
N GLY A 165 15.46 -16.61 -10.64
CA GLY A 165 15.34 -18.06 -10.40
C GLY A 165 15.73 -18.49 -8.99
N TYR A 166 16.69 -17.80 -8.36
CA TYR A 166 17.10 -18.11 -7.00
C TYR A 166 16.11 -17.65 -5.91
N SER A 167 15.07 -16.86 -6.26
CA SER A 167 14.12 -16.31 -5.27
C SER A 167 14.81 -15.72 -4.03
N ILE A 168 15.99 -15.11 -4.21
CA ILE A 168 16.85 -14.63 -3.12
C ILE A 168 16.29 -13.40 -2.43
N LEU A 169 15.39 -12.69 -3.09
CA LEU A 169 14.41 -11.88 -2.42
C LEU A 169 13.28 -12.84 -2.11
N PRO A 170 13.02 -13.19 -0.83
CA PRO A 170 11.76 -13.83 -0.49
C PRO A 170 10.67 -12.84 -0.89
N GLY A 171 10.17 -12.97 -2.12
CA GLY A 171 8.75 -12.75 -2.33
C GLY A 171 8.11 -13.70 -1.34
N ASN A 172 7.54 -13.14 -0.27
CA ASN A 172 6.74 -13.86 0.71
C ASN A 172 5.88 -14.88 -0.05
N SER A 173 6.35 -16.12 -0.06
CA SER A 173 5.55 -17.28 -0.40
C SER A 173 4.94 -17.84 0.89
N GLU A 174 4.85 -17.02 1.95
CA GLU A 174 3.69 -17.05 2.83
C GLU A 174 2.48 -16.69 1.96
N ARG A 175 1.92 -17.71 1.31
CA ARG A 175 0.60 -17.59 0.72
C ARG A 175 -0.32 -17.16 1.86
N LEU A 176 -0.98 -16.02 1.67
CA LEU A 176 -1.98 -15.50 2.59
C LEU A 176 -3.22 -16.43 2.54
N VAL A 177 -3.12 -17.58 3.21
CA VAL A 177 -4.19 -18.56 3.33
C VAL A 177 -4.79 -18.40 4.73
N TYR A 178 -6.02 -17.91 4.76
CA TYR A 178 -6.80 -17.78 5.99
C TYR A 178 -8.00 -18.72 5.90
N SER A 179 -8.32 -19.43 6.98
CA SER A 179 -9.67 -19.98 7.14
C SER A 179 -10.69 -18.84 7.19
N ALA A 180 -11.96 -19.11 6.90
CA ALA A 180 -13.01 -18.09 7.01
C ALA A 180 -13.07 -17.49 8.43
N GLU A 181 -12.83 -18.31 9.46
CA GLU A 181 -12.74 -17.86 10.85
C GLU A 181 -11.54 -16.94 11.08
N GLN A 182 -10.36 -17.31 10.59
CA GLN A 182 -9.15 -16.47 10.70
C GLN A 182 -9.33 -15.14 9.94
N LEU A 183 -9.98 -15.16 8.78
CA LEU A 183 -10.23 -13.94 8.01
C LEU A 183 -11.18 -13.00 8.76
N CYS A 184 -12.31 -13.52 9.27
CA CYS A 184 -13.29 -12.72 10.00
C CYS A 184 -12.81 -12.24 11.39
N SER A 185 -11.85 -12.94 12.00
CA SER A 185 -11.24 -12.56 13.28
C SER A 185 -9.95 -11.74 13.13
N SER A 186 -9.46 -11.57 11.90
CA SER A 186 -8.27 -10.76 11.63
C SER A 186 -8.52 -9.29 11.92
N GLU A 187 -7.43 -8.54 12.14
CA GLU A 187 -7.48 -7.07 12.27
C GLU A 187 -7.79 -6.36 10.94
N VAL A 188 -8.07 -7.11 9.87
CA VAL A 188 -8.48 -6.54 8.57
C VAL A 188 -9.86 -5.91 8.77
N GLY A 189 -9.89 -4.59 8.89
CA GLY A 189 -11.10 -3.82 9.12
C GLY A 189 -12.16 -4.00 8.03
N GLU A 190 -13.36 -3.45 8.28
CA GLU A 190 -14.45 -3.52 7.32
C GLU A 190 -14.10 -2.86 5.97
N LEU A 191 -14.81 -3.27 4.92
CA LEU A 191 -14.76 -2.63 3.62
C LEU A 191 -15.03 -1.13 3.76
N THR A 192 -14.02 -0.31 3.44
CA THR A 192 -14.11 1.14 3.48
C THR A 192 -14.04 1.76 2.10
N TRP A 193 -14.41 3.04 2.01
CA TRP A 193 -14.45 3.80 0.77
C TRP A 193 -13.57 5.03 0.90
N ILE A 194 -12.78 5.31 -0.14
CA ILE A 194 -12.16 6.64 -0.30
C ILE A 194 -13.24 7.64 -0.68
N LEU A 195 -14.11 7.27 -1.60
CA LEU A 195 -15.28 8.03 -1.98
C LEU A 195 -16.46 7.06 -2.08
N LYS A 196 -17.47 7.24 -1.22
CA LYS A 196 -18.56 6.29 -1.04
C LYS A 196 -19.21 5.89 -2.37
N ASP A 197 -19.22 4.59 -2.65
CA ASP A 197 -19.77 3.93 -3.85
C ASP A 197 -19.06 4.28 -5.18
N TRP A 198 -17.97 5.04 -5.15
CA TRP A 198 -17.20 5.43 -6.35
C TRP A 198 -15.78 4.87 -6.35
N ILE A 199 -15.07 4.99 -5.22
CA ILE A 199 -13.65 4.61 -5.09
C ILE A 199 -13.50 3.79 -3.81
N MET A 200 -13.21 2.51 -3.98
CA MET A 200 -13.00 1.56 -2.88
C MET A 200 -11.64 1.78 -2.23
N ALA A 201 -11.58 1.69 -0.90
CA ALA A 201 -10.31 1.73 -0.18
C ALA A 201 -9.60 0.36 -0.21
N GLY A 202 -8.28 0.34 -0.14
CA GLY A 202 -7.49 -0.91 -0.07
C GLY A 202 -7.56 -1.78 -1.32
N GLY A 203 -7.82 -1.18 -2.49
CA GLY A 203 -7.97 -1.91 -3.76
C GLY A 203 -7.46 -1.12 -4.97
N ILE A 204 -7.78 -1.61 -6.16
CA ILE A 204 -7.39 -1.00 -7.44
C ILE A 204 -8.63 -0.39 -8.09
N ASN A 205 -8.59 0.90 -8.38
CA ASN A 205 -9.69 1.67 -8.96
C ASN A 205 -9.28 2.26 -10.30
N LEU A 206 -10.20 2.35 -11.26
CA LEU A 206 -9.92 2.84 -12.61
C LEU A 206 -10.75 4.08 -12.94
N ILE A 207 -10.09 5.15 -13.38
CA ILE A 207 -10.70 6.33 -14.01
C ILE A 207 -10.32 6.32 -15.48
N ALA A 208 -11.24 5.90 -16.35
CA ALA A 208 -11.02 5.81 -17.79
C ALA A 208 -11.85 6.83 -18.58
N GLY A 209 -11.46 7.12 -19.81
CA GLY A 209 -12.19 8.07 -20.67
C GLY A 209 -11.33 8.66 -21.77
N MET A 210 -11.95 9.40 -22.69
CA MET A 210 -11.24 10.01 -23.81
C MET A 210 -10.11 10.96 -23.36
N PRO A 211 -9.04 11.13 -24.16
CA PRO A 211 -8.05 12.19 -23.92
C PRO A 211 -8.72 13.55 -23.73
N ALA A 212 -8.13 14.38 -22.87
CA ALA A 212 -8.66 15.68 -22.45
C ALA A 212 -10.03 15.69 -21.74
N ALA A 213 -10.67 14.54 -21.47
CA ALA A 213 -11.97 14.49 -20.79
C ALA A 213 -11.98 14.99 -19.34
N GLY A 214 -10.83 15.36 -18.75
CA GLY A 214 -10.75 15.94 -17.40
C GLY A 214 -10.43 14.95 -16.27
N LYS A 215 -10.05 13.70 -16.60
CA LYS A 215 -9.69 12.66 -15.61
C LYS A 215 -8.63 13.09 -14.61
N SER A 216 -7.51 13.66 -15.07
CA SER A 216 -6.45 14.15 -14.18
C SER A 216 -6.94 15.27 -13.25
N PHE A 217 -7.87 16.12 -13.69
CA PHE A 217 -8.47 17.14 -12.81
C PHE A 217 -9.37 16.50 -11.76
N LEU A 218 -10.15 15.49 -12.13
CA LEU A 218 -11.01 14.73 -11.22
C LEU A 218 -10.19 13.96 -10.17
N ALA A 219 -9.08 13.35 -10.59
CA ALA A 219 -8.16 12.65 -9.70
C ALA A 219 -7.40 13.61 -8.78
N LEU A 220 -6.94 14.76 -9.28
CA LEU A 220 -6.29 15.80 -8.47
C LEU A 220 -7.25 16.41 -7.44
N ASP A 221 -8.51 16.65 -7.82
CA ASP A 221 -9.54 17.13 -6.89
C ASP A 221 -9.72 16.15 -5.72
N LEU A 222 -9.78 14.86 -6.01
CA LEU A 222 -9.83 13.80 -5.00
C LEU A 222 -8.57 13.76 -4.12
N ALA A 223 -7.39 13.77 -4.76
CA ALA A 223 -6.10 13.74 -4.08
C ALA A 223 -5.92 14.92 -3.10
N ILE A 224 -6.29 16.12 -3.52
CA ILE A 224 -6.24 17.31 -2.67
C ILE A 224 -7.24 17.15 -1.51
N GLY A 225 -8.44 16.62 -1.75
CA GLY A 225 -9.45 16.38 -0.71
C GLY A 225 -8.93 15.49 0.41
N ILE A 226 -8.37 14.34 0.04
CA ILE A 226 -7.77 13.36 0.97
C ILE A 226 -6.58 13.96 1.72
N ALA A 227 -5.74 14.74 1.04
CA ALA A 227 -4.53 15.29 1.62
C ALA A 227 -4.75 16.56 2.46
N SER A 228 -5.96 17.14 2.50
CA SER A 228 -6.20 18.41 3.19
C SER A 228 -7.54 18.51 3.91
N THR A 229 -8.65 18.55 3.18
CA THR A 229 -9.94 19.03 3.69
C THR A 229 -10.86 17.91 4.16
N GLY A 230 -10.62 16.67 3.75
CA GLY A 230 -11.57 15.56 3.96
C GLY A 230 -12.80 15.66 3.06
N PHE A 231 -12.74 16.47 1.99
CA PHE A 231 -13.83 16.64 1.04
C PHE A 231 -13.34 16.69 -0.42
N ALA A 232 -14.05 16.00 -1.31
CA ALA A 232 -13.80 15.99 -2.75
C ALA A 232 -15.11 15.85 -3.55
N TRP A 233 -15.07 16.09 -4.86
CA TRP A 233 -16.19 15.83 -5.79
C TRP A 233 -17.54 16.38 -5.29
N ASN A 234 -17.67 17.71 -5.20
CA ASN A 234 -18.89 18.38 -4.69
C ASN A 234 -19.13 18.15 -3.19
N ASP A 235 -18.10 18.41 -2.38
CA ASP A 235 -18.16 18.33 -0.92
C ASP A 235 -18.57 16.95 -0.37
N GLN A 236 -18.27 15.88 -1.11
CA GLN A 236 -18.43 14.52 -0.59
C GLN A 236 -17.29 14.20 0.38
N PRO A 237 -17.61 13.58 1.53
CA PRO A 237 -16.62 13.25 2.55
C PRO A 237 -15.65 12.19 2.02
N VAL A 238 -14.37 12.41 2.29
CA VAL A 238 -13.27 11.48 2.00
C VAL A 238 -12.35 11.37 3.22
N PRO A 239 -11.72 10.22 3.48
CA PRO A 239 -10.81 10.07 4.61
C PRO A 239 -9.57 10.94 4.42
N LEU A 240 -9.02 11.46 5.51
CA LEU A 240 -7.74 12.16 5.49
C LEU A 240 -6.59 11.16 5.37
N GLY A 241 -5.57 11.49 4.57
CA GLY A 241 -4.42 10.60 4.38
C GLY A 241 -3.30 11.18 3.54
N LYS A 242 -2.23 10.39 3.37
CA LYS A 242 -1.10 10.74 2.51
C LYS A 242 -1.31 10.17 1.11
N VAL A 243 -1.16 11.02 0.11
CA VAL A 243 -1.37 10.68 -1.30
C VAL A 243 -0.08 10.89 -2.07
N THR A 244 0.34 9.87 -2.82
CA THR A 244 1.41 10.00 -3.81
C THR A 244 0.82 9.99 -5.21
N TYR A 245 1.07 11.06 -5.97
CA TYR A 245 0.61 11.22 -7.34
C TYR A 245 1.78 11.01 -8.32
N HIS A 246 1.79 9.88 -9.01
CA HIS A 246 2.77 9.58 -10.05
C HIS A 246 2.31 10.15 -11.40
N PHE A 247 3.07 11.09 -11.93
CA PHE A 247 2.73 11.81 -13.16
C PHE A 247 3.88 11.77 -14.17
N LEU A 248 3.69 11.00 -15.24
CA LEU A 248 4.67 10.85 -16.32
C LEU A 248 4.20 11.43 -17.65
N ASP A 249 2.98 11.98 -17.71
CA ASP A 249 2.37 12.50 -18.92
C ASP A 249 2.21 14.04 -18.93
N GLY A 250 3.35 14.74 -18.89
CA GLY A 250 3.40 16.20 -19.04
C GLY A 250 4.59 16.86 -18.36
N SER A 251 4.48 18.16 -18.10
CA SER A 251 5.57 18.95 -17.48
C SER A 251 5.34 19.25 -16.01
N PHE A 252 6.43 19.33 -15.23
CA PHE A 252 6.44 19.81 -13.84
C PHE A 252 5.71 21.15 -13.67
N ARG A 253 5.92 22.09 -14.61
CA ARG A 253 5.29 23.41 -14.59
C ARG A 253 3.78 23.32 -14.79
N GLY A 254 3.33 22.42 -15.67
CA GLY A 254 1.91 22.15 -15.91
C GLY A 254 1.23 21.60 -14.67
N MET A 255 1.83 20.59 -14.03
CA MET A 255 1.29 20.02 -12.80
C MET A 255 1.22 21.05 -11.67
N ARG A 256 2.32 21.79 -11.44
CA ARG A 256 2.35 22.88 -10.45
C ARG A 256 1.23 23.90 -10.68
N SER A 257 1.00 24.29 -11.93
CA SER A 257 -0.08 25.23 -12.29
C SER A 257 -1.46 24.66 -11.93
N ARG A 258 -1.74 23.38 -12.25
CA ARG A 258 -3.02 22.73 -11.92
C ARG A 258 -3.27 22.68 -10.42
N VAL A 259 -2.27 22.24 -9.64
CA VAL A 259 -2.37 22.14 -8.18
C VAL A 259 -2.64 23.50 -7.56
N LEU A 260 -1.88 24.53 -7.94
CA LEU A 260 -2.09 25.89 -7.43
C LEU A 260 -3.50 26.39 -7.74
N LYS A 261 -3.96 26.21 -8.99
CA LYS A 261 -5.30 26.69 -9.40
C LYS A 261 -6.44 25.96 -8.68
N LEU A 262 -6.32 24.65 -8.45
CA LEU A 262 -7.32 23.88 -7.68
C LEU A 262 -7.31 24.27 -6.20
N CYS A 263 -6.13 24.42 -5.59
CA CYS A 263 -6.00 24.83 -4.19
C CYS A 263 -6.54 26.26 -3.97
N ASN A 264 -6.21 27.19 -4.87
CA ASN A 264 -6.72 28.56 -4.85
C ASN A 264 -8.24 28.61 -4.98
N ALA A 265 -8.84 27.73 -5.79
CA ALA A 265 -10.30 27.63 -5.92
C ALA A 265 -10.96 27.19 -4.60
N ARG A 266 -10.32 26.27 -3.87
CA ARG A 266 -10.74 25.78 -2.56
C ARG A 266 -10.38 26.71 -1.39
N GLY A 267 -9.61 27.77 -1.63
CA GLY A 267 -9.14 28.68 -0.57
C GLY A 267 -8.11 28.06 0.37
N ILE A 268 -7.40 27.02 -0.07
CA ILE A 268 -6.39 26.32 0.73
C ILE A 268 -5.00 26.47 0.12
N ARG A 269 -3.97 26.18 0.93
CA ARG A 269 -2.60 26.02 0.43
C ARG A 269 -2.41 24.59 -0.10
N PRO A 270 -1.48 24.38 -1.06
CA PRO A 270 -1.11 23.02 -1.48
C PRO A 270 -0.72 22.15 -0.27
N PRO A 271 -1.36 20.99 -0.06
CA PRO A 271 -1.13 20.18 1.12
C PRO A 271 0.22 19.47 1.10
N ALA A 272 0.89 19.42 2.26
CA ALA A 272 2.15 18.68 2.43
C ALA A 272 1.98 17.15 2.33
N ASN A 273 0.78 16.64 2.61
CA ASN A 273 0.43 15.22 2.51
C ASN A 273 0.14 14.76 1.07
N LEU A 274 0.23 15.65 0.08
CA LEU A 274 0.15 15.32 -1.35
C LEU A 274 1.55 15.43 -1.98
N THR A 275 2.18 14.29 -2.23
CA THR A 275 3.49 14.20 -2.87
C THR A 275 3.33 13.89 -4.36
N PHE A 276 4.28 14.35 -5.18
CA PHE A 276 4.31 14.08 -6.60
C PHE A 276 5.59 13.35 -6.97
N ASP A 277 5.47 12.25 -7.72
CA ASP A 277 6.59 11.54 -8.31
C ASP A 277 6.55 11.67 -9.83
N PHE A 278 7.68 12.07 -10.40
CA PHE A 278 7.87 12.26 -11.84
C PHE A 278 8.97 11.32 -12.39
N SER A 279 9.42 10.38 -11.56
CA SER A 279 10.46 9.41 -11.90
C SER A 279 9.86 8.30 -12.75
N PRO A 280 10.54 7.87 -13.82
CA PRO A 280 10.17 6.65 -14.54
C PRO A 280 10.03 5.48 -13.56
N LEU A 281 8.98 4.67 -13.77
CA LEU A 281 8.68 3.51 -12.96
C LEU A 281 8.00 2.48 -13.87
N SER A 282 8.55 1.27 -13.95
CA SER A 282 7.97 0.10 -14.59
C SER A 282 7.52 -0.90 -13.53
N LEU A 283 6.22 -1.03 -13.38
CA LEU A 283 5.61 -2.00 -12.47
C LEU A 283 5.71 -3.45 -12.97
N ARG A 284 6.44 -3.68 -14.07
CA ARG A 284 6.83 -5.02 -14.55
C ARG A 284 8.11 -5.51 -13.90
N GLU A 285 8.94 -4.60 -13.39
CA GLU A 285 10.25 -4.91 -12.85
C GLU A 285 10.16 -5.19 -11.35
N PRO A 286 10.52 -6.40 -10.87
CA PRO A 286 10.35 -6.77 -9.46
C PRO A 286 11.07 -5.83 -8.47
N HIS A 287 12.24 -5.32 -8.84
CA HIS A 287 13.01 -4.41 -7.99
C HIS A 287 12.34 -3.03 -7.85
N GLU A 288 11.65 -2.55 -8.88
CA GLU A 288 10.90 -1.29 -8.83
C GLU A 288 9.60 -1.44 -8.05
N VAL A 289 8.92 -2.59 -8.18
CA VAL A 289 7.75 -2.94 -7.34
C VAL A 289 8.13 -2.97 -5.86
N LEU A 290 9.27 -3.58 -5.50
CA LEU A 290 9.78 -3.60 -4.14
C LEU A 290 10.13 -2.19 -3.63
N ALA A 291 10.77 -1.36 -4.45
CA ALA A 291 11.09 0.01 -4.09
C ALA A 291 9.82 0.85 -3.86
N LEU A 292 8.79 0.68 -4.69
CA LEU A 292 7.48 1.30 -4.50
C LEU A 292 6.84 0.85 -3.19
N LYS A 293 6.80 -0.46 -2.92
CA LYS A 293 6.25 -1.05 -1.68
C LYS A 293 6.94 -0.50 -0.43
N GLN A 294 8.28 -0.45 -0.43
CA GLN A 294 9.06 0.13 0.67
C GLN A 294 8.77 1.62 0.85
N ARG A 295 8.62 2.38 -0.23
CA ARG A 295 8.28 3.81 -0.16
C ARG A 295 6.89 4.03 0.43
N ILE A 296 5.89 3.27 -0.03
CA ILE A 296 4.51 3.32 0.48
C ILE A 296 4.50 3.03 1.98
N SER A 297 5.14 1.94 2.40
CA SER A 297 5.19 1.52 3.81
C SER A 297 5.94 2.54 4.69
N SER A 298 7.15 2.94 4.30
CA SER A 298 7.97 3.87 5.10
C SER A 298 7.37 5.27 5.25
N GLN A 299 6.62 5.74 4.25
CA GLN A 299 6.00 7.06 4.28
C GLN A 299 4.56 7.02 4.81
N GLY A 300 3.96 5.84 4.98
CA GLY A 300 2.56 5.67 5.37
C GLY A 300 1.59 6.21 4.31
N VAL A 301 1.84 5.91 3.03
CA VAL A 301 0.99 6.37 1.92
C VAL A 301 -0.29 5.54 1.87
N SER A 302 -1.44 6.21 1.95
CA SER A 302 -2.75 5.56 1.89
C SER A 302 -3.30 5.47 0.47
N VAL A 303 -2.94 6.40 -0.41
CA VAL A 303 -3.42 6.41 -1.81
C VAL A 303 -2.28 6.68 -2.79
N VAL A 304 -2.21 5.87 -3.85
CA VAL A 304 -1.27 6.06 -4.98
C VAL A 304 -2.07 6.25 -6.26
N ILE A 305 -1.80 7.35 -6.98
CA ILE A 305 -2.46 7.67 -8.25
C ILE A 305 -1.45 7.56 -9.39
N PHE A 306 -1.76 6.78 -10.43
CA PHE A 306 -0.95 6.63 -11.63
C PHE A 306 -1.60 7.34 -12.83
N ASP A 307 -0.99 8.44 -13.29
CA ASP A 307 -1.46 9.28 -14.39
C ASP A 307 -0.41 9.38 -15.51
N VAL A 308 -0.52 8.63 -16.62
CA VAL A 308 -1.53 7.60 -16.99
C VAL A 308 -0.92 6.21 -16.92
N MET A 309 -1.73 5.19 -16.62
CA MET A 309 -1.32 3.78 -16.42
C MET A 309 -0.35 3.26 -17.50
N ALA A 310 -0.60 3.56 -18.77
CA ALA A 310 0.25 3.17 -19.92
C ALA A 310 1.74 3.51 -19.75
N LYS A 311 2.05 4.60 -19.03
CA LYS A 311 3.43 5.05 -18.80
C LYS A 311 4.18 4.20 -17.77
N PHE A 312 3.45 3.40 -16.99
CA PHE A 312 4.00 2.57 -15.90
C PHE A 312 4.19 1.10 -16.31
N ALA A 313 3.92 0.79 -17.57
CA ALA A 313 4.20 -0.50 -18.20
C ALA A 313 4.79 -0.26 -19.62
N PRO A 314 5.96 0.39 -19.72
CA PRO A 314 6.55 0.72 -21.02
C PRO A 314 6.75 -0.55 -21.87
N GLY A 315 6.29 -0.49 -23.12
CA GLY A 315 6.37 -1.62 -24.05
C GLY A 315 5.39 -2.76 -23.79
N ALA A 316 4.47 -2.62 -22.83
CA ALA A 316 3.39 -3.58 -22.66
C ALA A 316 2.23 -3.31 -23.64
N ASP A 317 1.67 -4.36 -24.22
CA ASP A 317 0.37 -4.27 -24.88
C ASP A 317 -0.75 -4.25 -23.83
N GLU A 318 -1.44 -3.12 -23.68
CA GLU A 318 -2.55 -2.96 -22.74
C GLU A 318 -3.73 -3.90 -23.05
N ASN A 319 -3.80 -4.46 -24.26
CA ASN A 319 -4.80 -5.45 -24.65
C ASN A 319 -4.34 -6.89 -24.39
N SER A 320 -3.09 -7.09 -23.94
CA SER A 320 -2.53 -8.41 -23.64
C SER A 320 -2.68 -8.74 -22.16
N VAL A 321 -3.53 -9.74 -21.86
CA VAL A 321 -3.68 -10.30 -20.50
C VAL A 321 -2.33 -10.70 -19.92
N ALA A 322 -1.49 -11.39 -20.71
CA ALA A 322 -0.22 -11.92 -20.25
C ALA A 322 0.74 -10.79 -19.81
N GLU A 323 0.66 -9.63 -20.44
CA GLU A 323 1.54 -8.49 -20.15
C GLU A 323 0.99 -7.58 -19.05
N MET A 324 -0.34 -7.48 -18.94
CA MET A 324 -1.02 -6.65 -17.93
C MET A 324 -1.24 -7.36 -16.59
N SER A 325 -1.33 -8.70 -16.58
CA SER A 325 -1.56 -9.47 -15.34
C SER A 325 -0.44 -9.29 -14.30
N PRO A 326 0.87 -9.34 -14.66
CA PRO A 326 1.94 -9.13 -13.68
C PRO A 326 1.88 -7.76 -12.99
N LEU A 327 1.56 -6.72 -13.77
CA LEU A 327 1.34 -5.35 -13.29
C LEU A 327 0.19 -5.31 -12.27
N MET A 328 -0.97 -5.85 -12.65
CA MET A 328 -2.18 -5.84 -11.79
C MET A 328 -1.98 -6.66 -10.52
N ASN A 329 -1.33 -7.82 -10.63
CA ASN A 329 -1.03 -8.70 -9.51
C ASN A 329 -0.08 -8.04 -8.51
N SER A 330 0.94 -7.33 -9.00
CA SER A 330 1.89 -6.60 -8.14
C SER A 330 1.19 -5.51 -7.33
N MET A 331 0.32 -4.71 -7.97
CA MET A 331 -0.49 -3.71 -7.26
C MET A 331 -1.47 -4.35 -6.27
N ARG A 332 -2.09 -5.48 -6.66
CA ARG A 332 -3.03 -6.23 -5.80
C ARG A 332 -2.35 -6.75 -4.55
N GLU A 333 -1.14 -7.28 -4.68
CA GLU A 333 -0.33 -7.75 -3.56
C GLU A 333 -0.02 -6.60 -2.60
N ILE A 334 0.43 -5.44 -3.11
CA ILE A 334 0.73 -4.27 -2.29
C ILE A 334 -0.54 -3.77 -1.58
N ALA A 335 -1.67 -3.69 -2.28
CA ALA A 335 -2.94 -3.25 -1.71
C ALA A 335 -3.40 -4.17 -0.56
N ASN A 336 -3.34 -5.48 -0.76
CA ASN A 336 -3.75 -6.46 0.25
C ASN A 336 -2.84 -6.46 1.49
N GLN A 337 -1.53 -6.21 1.32
CA GLN A 337 -0.58 -6.24 2.44
C GLN A 337 -0.50 -4.92 3.21
N LEU A 338 -0.66 -3.77 2.53
CA LEU A 338 -0.47 -2.44 3.13
C LEU A 338 -1.77 -1.66 3.30
N GLY A 339 -2.90 -2.15 2.80
CA GLY A 339 -4.17 -1.42 2.78
C GLY A 339 -4.18 -0.20 1.84
N THR A 340 -3.18 -0.07 0.98
CA THR A 340 -3.03 1.09 0.07
C THR A 340 -4.05 1.04 -1.05
N THR A 341 -4.67 2.17 -1.35
CA THR A 341 -5.57 2.33 -2.50
C THR A 341 -4.80 2.77 -3.74
N PHE A 342 -4.97 2.05 -4.84
CA PHE A 342 -4.46 2.45 -6.16
C PHE A 342 -5.57 3.07 -7.01
N ILE A 343 -5.27 4.18 -7.69
CA ILE A 343 -6.15 4.82 -8.67
C ILE A 343 -5.40 4.94 -9.99
N LEU A 344 -5.90 4.25 -11.02
CA LEU A 344 -5.30 4.21 -12.35
C LEU A 344 -6.06 5.14 -13.28
N ILE A 345 -5.36 6.06 -13.94
CA ILE A 345 -5.94 6.84 -15.03
C ILE A 345 -5.64 6.13 -16.35
N HIS A 346 -6.65 5.98 -17.20
CA HIS A 346 -6.50 5.28 -18.49
C HIS A 346 -7.23 6.00 -19.63
N HIS A 347 -6.66 5.92 -20.84
CA HIS A 347 -7.22 6.52 -22.04
C HIS A 347 -7.99 5.48 -22.87
N LEU A 348 -9.24 5.76 -23.19
CA LEU A 348 -10.01 4.90 -24.10
C LEU A 348 -9.66 5.21 -25.56
N ASN A 349 -9.57 4.15 -26.38
CA ASN A 349 -9.33 4.24 -27.82
C ASN A 349 -10.56 4.75 -28.60
N LYS A 350 -10.32 5.47 -29.70
CA LYS A 350 -11.36 5.95 -30.62
C LYS A 350 -11.85 4.83 -31.56
N GLY A 351 -12.63 3.87 -31.05
CA GLY A 351 -13.31 2.84 -31.87
C GLY A 351 -14.67 3.29 -32.44
N ILE A 352 -15.11 2.68 -33.56
CA ILE A 352 -16.18 3.09 -34.50
C ILE A 352 -17.64 2.93 -33.98
N SER A 353 -17.88 2.29 -32.84
CA SER A 353 -19.23 2.06 -32.31
C SER A 353 -19.66 3.06 -31.22
N ASN A 354 -20.95 3.46 -31.25
CA ASN A 354 -21.61 4.31 -30.24
C ASN A 354 -21.89 3.58 -28.91
N ASP A 355 -21.62 2.27 -28.84
CA ASP A 355 -21.90 1.46 -27.66
C ASP A 355 -20.66 1.34 -26.78
N PHE A 356 -20.66 2.06 -25.66
CA PHE A 356 -19.49 2.22 -24.78
C PHE A 356 -19.12 0.95 -24.02
N SER A 357 -20.08 0.06 -23.78
CA SER A 357 -19.84 -1.29 -23.24
C SER A 357 -18.88 -2.10 -24.13
N TYR A 358 -18.89 -1.84 -25.44
CA TYR A 358 -17.99 -2.48 -26.41
C TYR A 358 -16.65 -1.77 -26.58
N ARG A 359 -16.50 -0.48 -26.25
CA ARG A 359 -15.21 0.23 -26.36
C ARG A 359 -14.21 -0.18 -25.29
N VAL A 360 -14.71 -0.76 -24.20
CA VAL A 360 -13.85 -1.40 -23.19
C VAL A 360 -13.53 -2.87 -23.53
N ARG A 361 -14.00 -3.42 -24.68
CA ARG A 361 -13.59 -4.77 -25.13
C ARG A 361 -12.13 -4.89 -25.54
N GLY A 362 -11.41 -3.79 -25.81
CA GLY A 362 -9.95 -3.85 -25.90
C GLY A 362 -9.26 -4.00 -24.52
N SER A 363 -10.01 -3.76 -23.45
CA SER A 363 -9.50 -3.61 -22.08
C SER A 363 -10.35 -4.42 -21.08
N THR A 364 -11.00 -5.50 -21.53
CA THR A 364 -11.88 -6.35 -20.70
C THR A 364 -11.15 -6.91 -19.49
N ASP A 365 -9.84 -7.12 -19.64
CA ASP A 365 -9.00 -7.74 -18.62
C ASP A 365 -8.51 -6.73 -17.58
N ILE A 366 -8.26 -5.49 -18.00
CA ILE A 366 -8.05 -4.36 -17.08
C ILE A 366 -9.31 -4.15 -16.25
N LEU A 367 -10.50 -4.12 -16.87
CA LEU A 367 -11.76 -4.06 -16.14
C LEU A 367 -11.97 -5.26 -15.22
N GLY A 368 -11.56 -6.46 -15.63
CA GLY A 368 -11.62 -7.68 -14.80
C GLY A 368 -10.81 -7.55 -13.52
N SER A 369 -9.66 -6.87 -13.58
CA SER A 369 -8.66 -6.80 -12.51
C SER A 369 -8.88 -5.70 -11.48
N VAL A 370 -9.71 -4.69 -11.78
CA VAL A 370 -10.02 -3.56 -10.88
C VAL A 370 -11.30 -3.78 -10.08
N ASP A 371 -11.39 -3.14 -8.91
CA ASP A 371 -12.56 -3.26 -8.01
C ASP A 371 -13.66 -2.26 -8.39
N THR A 372 -13.26 -1.02 -8.70
CA THR A 372 -14.17 -0.04 -9.30
C THR A 372 -13.61 0.48 -10.62
N ALA A 373 -14.52 0.77 -11.55
CA ALA A 373 -14.20 1.44 -12.79
C ALA A 373 -15.24 2.50 -13.10
N ILE A 374 -14.78 3.70 -13.43
CA ILE A 374 -15.62 4.82 -13.84
C ILE A 374 -15.16 5.38 -15.17
N ILE A 375 -16.11 5.81 -15.99
CA ILE A 375 -15.86 6.44 -17.29
C ILE A 375 -16.18 7.92 -17.20
N VAL A 376 -15.25 8.75 -17.68
CA VAL A 376 -15.41 10.21 -17.78
C VAL A 376 -15.46 10.61 -19.26
N ASN A 377 -16.60 11.13 -19.70
CA ASN A 377 -16.85 11.52 -21.09
C ASN A 377 -17.45 12.91 -21.20
N TYR A 378 -17.32 13.51 -22.38
CA TYR A 378 -18.07 14.71 -22.74
C TYR A 378 -19.52 14.36 -23.07
N GLU A 379 -20.48 15.15 -22.58
CA GLU A 379 -21.91 14.87 -22.79
C GLU A 379 -22.38 15.32 -24.19
N ASN A 380 -22.01 16.53 -24.63
CA ASN A 380 -22.49 17.12 -25.89
C ASN A 380 -21.38 17.59 -26.84
N SER A 381 -20.24 18.07 -26.33
CA SER A 381 -19.11 18.54 -27.17
C SER A 381 -17.77 18.48 -26.42
N SER A 382 -16.65 18.43 -27.15
CA SER A 382 -15.29 18.41 -26.59
C SER A 382 -14.73 19.81 -26.25
N ALA A 383 -15.58 20.82 -26.07
CA ALA A 383 -15.16 22.17 -25.72
C ALA A 383 -14.63 22.25 -24.27
N ALA A 384 -13.77 23.23 -23.95
CA ALA A 384 -13.16 23.33 -22.61
C ALA A 384 -14.20 23.40 -21.47
N ASN A 385 -15.28 24.16 -21.69
CA ASN A 385 -16.38 24.38 -20.76
C ASN A 385 -17.56 23.41 -21.00
N SER A 386 -17.39 22.29 -21.70
CA SER A 386 -18.51 21.37 -21.85
C SER A 386 -18.76 20.55 -20.58
N MET A 387 -20.02 20.16 -20.42
CA MET A 387 -20.44 19.21 -19.40
C MET A 387 -19.79 17.86 -19.66
N ARG A 388 -19.31 17.26 -18.57
CA ARG A 388 -18.72 15.93 -18.54
C ARG A 388 -19.59 15.04 -17.66
N LEU A 389 -19.75 13.81 -18.09
CA LEU A 389 -20.50 12.77 -17.40
C LEU A 389 -19.52 11.76 -16.81
N ILE A 390 -19.66 11.47 -15.53
CA ILE A 390 -18.98 10.41 -14.78
C ILE A 390 -19.99 9.27 -14.65
N GLN A 391 -19.71 8.14 -15.29
CA GLN A 391 -20.57 6.97 -15.28
C GLN A 391 -19.86 5.80 -14.59
N PRO A 392 -20.50 5.11 -13.63
CA PRO A 392 -19.96 3.86 -13.13
C PRO A 392 -20.02 2.80 -14.23
N GLN A 393 -18.92 2.05 -14.38
CA GLN A 393 -18.80 0.95 -15.33
C GLN A 393 -18.68 -0.40 -14.63
N LYS A 394 -18.02 -0.43 -13.47
CA LYS A 394 -17.88 -1.61 -12.61
C LYS A 394 -17.86 -1.16 -11.15
N MET A 395 -18.64 -1.83 -10.32
CA MET A 395 -18.61 -1.72 -8.86
C MET A 395 -18.68 -3.13 -8.30
N ARG A 396 -17.61 -3.60 -7.63
CA ARG A 396 -17.54 -4.97 -7.11
C ARG A 396 -18.36 -5.14 -5.82
N GLU A 397 -18.29 -4.15 -4.94
CA GLU A 397 -18.81 -4.21 -3.57
C GLU A 397 -19.95 -3.21 -3.30
N ALA A 398 -20.56 -2.64 -4.35
CA ALA A 398 -21.69 -1.72 -4.24
C ALA A 398 -22.58 -1.74 -5.47
N GLU A 399 -23.84 -1.30 -5.31
CA GLU A 399 -24.69 -0.97 -6.45
C GLU A 399 -24.14 0.26 -7.19
N PRO A 400 -24.18 0.28 -8.53
CA PRO A 400 -23.69 1.42 -9.31
C PRO A 400 -24.42 2.73 -8.93
N PRO A 401 -23.70 3.78 -8.49
CA PRO A 401 -24.34 5.05 -8.12
C PRO A 401 -24.93 5.77 -9.34
N LYS A 402 -25.84 6.72 -9.11
CA LYS A 402 -26.36 7.57 -10.19
C LYS A 402 -25.21 8.35 -10.85
N PRO A 403 -25.13 8.42 -12.19
CA PRO A 403 -24.09 9.18 -12.88
C PRO A 403 -24.00 10.63 -12.40
N LEU A 404 -22.77 11.11 -12.22
CA LEU A 404 -22.49 12.49 -11.83
C LEU A 404 -22.11 13.31 -13.04
N ARG A 405 -22.37 14.61 -12.98
CA ARG A 405 -22.01 15.56 -14.03
C ARG A 405 -21.13 16.65 -13.45
N PHE A 406 -20.10 17.05 -14.19
CA PHE A 406 -19.27 18.17 -13.81
C PHE A 406 -18.77 18.97 -15.01
N GLN A 407 -18.40 20.21 -14.74
CA GLN A 407 -17.78 21.13 -15.68
C GLN A 407 -16.50 21.68 -15.06
N LEU A 408 -15.45 21.81 -15.87
CA LEU A 408 -14.27 22.56 -15.49
C LEU A 408 -14.52 24.04 -15.79
N VAL A 409 -14.46 24.87 -14.76
CA VAL A 409 -14.56 26.31 -14.88
C VAL A 409 -13.23 26.93 -14.47
N SER A 410 -12.57 27.57 -15.42
CA SER A 410 -11.31 28.28 -15.20
C SER A 410 -11.58 29.78 -15.13
N GLU A 411 -11.29 30.38 -13.99
CA GLU A 411 -11.43 31.82 -13.72
C GLU A 411 -10.09 32.30 -13.14
N ASP A 412 -9.35 33.14 -13.88
CA ASP A 412 -8.03 33.66 -13.49
C ASP A 412 -7.03 32.57 -13.01
N GLN A 413 -6.68 32.62 -11.72
CA GLN A 413 -5.78 31.73 -11.00
C GLN A 413 -6.51 30.59 -10.27
N LYS A 414 -7.76 30.30 -10.67
CA LYS A 414 -8.62 29.26 -10.08
C LYS A 414 -9.15 28.32 -11.16
N ILE A 415 -9.17 27.03 -10.85
CA ILE A 415 -9.89 26.01 -11.62
C ILE A 415 -10.83 25.32 -10.64
N THR A 416 -12.12 25.31 -10.95
CA THR A 416 -13.16 24.70 -10.13
C THR A 416 -13.85 23.59 -10.90
N LEU A 417 -14.08 22.45 -10.25
CA LEU A 417 -14.98 21.41 -10.76
C LEU A 417 -16.39 21.74 -10.24
N LYS A 418 -17.25 22.27 -11.11
CA LYS A 418 -18.66 22.54 -10.78
C LYS A 418 -19.50 21.32 -11.13
N PHE A 419 -20.06 20.66 -10.13
CA PHE A 419 -20.96 19.53 -10.32
C PHE A 419 -22.41 20.02 -10.45
N SER A 420 -23.19 19.45 -11.36
CA SER A 420 -24.61 19.80 -11.53
C SER A 420 -25.49 18.82 -10.75
N ASP A 421 -26.17 19.35 -9.72
CA ASP A 421 -27.10 18.75 -8.76
C ASP A 421 -27.22 17.22 -8.72
N THR A 422 -26.65 16.65 -7.67
CA THR A 422 -27.33 15.59 -6.92
C THR A 422 -28.30 16.29 -5.97
N GLU A 423 -29.50 15.77 -5.76
CA GLU A 423 -30.50 16.30 -4.80
C GLU A 423 -29.96 16.45 -3.35
N ASN A 424 -28.72 16.02 -3.09
CA ASN A 424 -27.97 16.22 -1.86
C ASN A 424 -27.31 17.60 -1.69
N THR A 425 -27.20 18.44 -2.74
CA THR A 425 -26.43 19.70 -2.64
C THR A 425 -26.99 20.65 -1.58
N GLN A 426 -28.29 20.65 -1.33
CA GLN A 426 -28.92 21.56 -0.37
C GLN A 426 -28.77 21.06 1.07
N ILE A 427 -28.90 19.74 1.28
CA ILE A 427 -28.72 19.10 2.59
C ILE A 427 -27.24 19.12 2.99
N LEU A 428 -26.31 18.86 2.06
CA LEU A 428 -24.88 18.87 2.32
C LEU A 428 -24.30 20.28 2.45
N LYS A 429 -24.80 21.29 1.70
CA LYS A 429 -24.48 22.69 1.96
C LYS A 429 -24.95 23.12 3.34
N GLU A 430 -26.14 22.68 3.78
CA GLU A 430 -26.61 22.95 5.14
C GLU A 430 -25.73 22.27 6.21
N ILE A 431 -25.26 21.04 5.98
CA ILE A 431 -24.38 20.31 6.91
C ILE A 431 -22.97 20.93 6.94
N GLY A 432 -22.35 21.20 5.79
CA GLY A 432 -21.04 21.84 5.72
C GLY A 432 -21.05 23.28 6.25
N GLN A 433 -22.13 24.03 6.00
CA GLN A 433 -22.33 25.36 6.59
C GLN A 433 -22.58 25.27 8.11
N GLN A 434 -23.31 24.26 8.59
CA GLN A 434 -23.48 24.01 10.02
C GLN A 434 -22.13 23.72 10.70
N GLU A 435 -21.31 22.84 10.13
CA GLU A 435 -20.02 22.45 10.72
C GLU A 435 -19.03 23.61 10.74
N ARG A 436 -19.02 24.42 9.68
CA ARG A 436 -18.23 25.67 9.64
C ARG A 436 -18.66 26.66 10.72
N ILE A 437 -19.97 26.88 10.88
CA ILE A 437 -20.51 27.77 11.93
C ILE A 437 -20.18 27.22 13.32
N PHE A 438 -20.25 25.89 13.50
CA PHE A 438 -19.87 25.25 14.76
C PHE A 438 -18.39 25.48 15.09
N GLN A 439 -17.48 25.30 14.12
CA GLN A 439 -16.06 25.54 14.33
C GLN A 439 -15.76 27.03 14.61
N ASP A 440 -16.38 27.96 13.88
CA ASP A 440 -16.24 29.40 14.11
C ASP A 440 -16.69 29.79 15.54
N LEU A 441 -17.76 29.17 16.05
CA LEU A 441 -18.23 29.36 17.44
C LEU A 441 -17.23 28.81 18.46
N VAL A 442 -16.69 27.61 18.23
CA VAL A 442 -15.70 26.99 19.12
C VAL A 442 -14.41 27.80 19.15
N ASP A 443 -13.89 28.21 18.00
CA ASP A 443 -12.65 29.00 17.88
C ASP A 443 -12.80 30.37 18.57
N TYR A 444 -13.97 31.02 18.44
CA TYR A 444 -14.26 32.27 19.14
C TYR A 444 -14.34 32.09 20.66
N LEU A 445 -15.02 31.05 21.14
CA LEU A 445 -15.10 30.77 22.57
C LEU A 445 -13.74 30.34 23.14
N GLN A 446 -12.94 29.59 22.39
CA GLN A 446 -11.60 29.15 22.78
C GLN A 446 -10.59 30.31 22.82
N SER A 447 -10.70 31.28 21.91
CA SER A 447 -9.88 32.50 21.92
C SER A 447 -10.25 33.47 23.06
N ASN A 448 -11.39 33.25 23.73
CA ASN A 448 -11.85 34.01 24.88
C ASN A 448 -12.16 33.06 26.06
N PRO A 449 -11.17 32.32 26.56
CA PRO A 449 -11.38 31.30 27.58
C PRO A 449 -11.86 31.93 28.90
N ASN A 450 -12.67 31.20 29.66
CA ASN A 450 -13.24 31.66 30.94
C ASN A 450 -14.15 32.90 30.84
N GLN A 451 -14.52 33.35 29.64
CA GLN A 451 -15.51 34.40 29.41
C GLN A 451 -16.85 33.81 28.97
N GLU A 452 -17.93 34.29 29.59
CA GLU A 452 -19.28 33.81 29.33
C GLU A 452 -19.99 34.70 28.28
N PHE A 453 -20.55 34.07 27.25
CA PHE A 453 -21.22 34.78 26.14
C PHE A 453 -22.69 34.35 26.00
N MET A 454 -23.57 35.30 25.69
CA MET A 454 -24.95 34.98 25.34
C MET A 454 -25.06 34.56 23.87
N LYS A 455 -26.10 33.78 23.56
CA LYS A 455 -26.38 33.36 22.17
C LYS A 455 -26.44 34.55 21.20
N GLN A 456 -27.10 35.64 21.59
CA GLN A 456 -27.28 36.81 20.75
C GLN A 456 -25.95 37.54 20.51
N ASP A 457 -25.09 37.62 21.52
CA ASP A 457 -23.77 38.25 21.40
C ASP A 457 -22.90 37.47 20.40
N LEU A 458 -22.93 36.13 20.44
CA LEU A 458 -22.19 35.27 19.51
C LEU A 458 -22.69 35.41 18.08
N ILE A 459 -24.02 35.43 17.87
CA ILE A 459 -24.62 35.63 16.55
C ILE A 459 -24.20 36.99 15.96
N GLN A 460 -24.26 38.05 16.76
CA GLN A 460 -23.88 39.39 16.32
C GLN A 460 -22.38 39.50 16.05
N THR A 461 -21.54 38.98 16.93
CA THR A 461 -20.07 39.10 16.82
C THR A 461 -19.52 38.34 15.63
N LEU A 462 -20.04 37.13 15.36
CA LEU A 462 -19.62 36.30 14.23
C LEU A 462 -20.39 36.60 12.94
N ASN A 463 -21.26 37.61 12.95
CA ASN A 463 -22.10 38.01 11.83
C ASN A 463 -22.90 36.83 11.23
N LEU A 464 -23.45 35.99 12.10
CA LEU A 464 -24.22 34.80 11.72
C LEU A 464 -25.65 35.21 11.32
N PRO A 465 -26.26 34.56 10.31
CA PRO A 465 -27.62 34.85 9.89
C PRO A 465 -28.63 34.45 10.98
N ASP A 466 -29.18 35.44 11.68
CA ASP A 466 -30.12 35.23 12.79
C ASP A 466 -31.40 34.51 12.33
N GLY A 467 -31.87 33.55 13.13
CA GLY A 467 -33.03 32.71 12.80
C GLY A 467 -32.78 31.59 11.77
N ALA A 468 -31.59 31.46 11.19
CA ALA A 468 -31.29 30.37 10.24
C ALA A 468 -31.27 29.00 10.94
N ARG A 469 -31.85 27.98 10.27
CA ARG A 469 -31.94 26.60 10.81
C ARG A 469 -30.56 25.98 11.07
N THR A 470 -29.58 26.28 10.23
CA THR A 470 -28.18 25.83 10.35
C THR A 470 -27.49 26.40 11.58
N VAL A 471 -27.71 27.69 11.89
CA VAL A 471 -27.23 28.33 13.14
C VAL A 471 -27.86 27.66 14.35
N GLY A 472 -29.18 27.40 14.32
CA GLY A 472 -29.87 26.68 15.38
C GLY A 472 -29.29 25.28 15.67
N ARG A 473 -28.93 24.54 14.62
CA ARG A 473 -28.30 23.21 14.74
C ARG A 473 -26.86 23.30 15.26
N ALA A 474 -26.06 24.27 14.81
CA ALA A 474 -24.71 24.49 15.32
C ALA A 474 -24.70 24.79 16.82
N PHE A 475 -25.64 25.63 17.30
CA PHE A 475 -25.82 25.84 18.74
C PHE A 475 -26.30 24.60 19.50
N ALA A 476 -27.08 23.72 18.86
CA ALA A 476 -27.49 22.45 19.48
C ALA A 476 -26.33 21.44 19.58
N GLN A 477 -25.40 21.48 18.63
CA GLN A 477 -24.14 20.72 18.64
C GLN A 477 -23.19 21.27 19.71
N LEU A 478 -23.10 22.60 19.85
CA LEU A 478 -22.35 23.27 20.91
C LEU A 478 -22.80 22.88 22.33
N LEU A 479 -24.09 22.57 22.52
CA LEU A 479 -24.61 22.06 23.80
C LEU A 479 -24.09 20.64 24.15
N ARG A 480 -23.57 19.90 23.17
CA ARG A 480 -23.06 18.53 23.32
C ARG A 480 -21.54 18.49 23.39
N ASP A 481 -20.86 19.60 23.11
CA ASP A 481 -19.40 19.66 23.15
C ASP A 481 -18.92 19.68 24.61
N PRO A 482 -18.10 18.70 25.04
CA PRO A 482 -17.67 18.58 26.43
C PRO A 482 -16.77 19.75 26.90
N ARG A 483 -16.23 20.55 25.97
CA ARG A 483 -15.40 21.72 26.28
C ARG A 483 -16.22 22.97 26.61
N ILE A 484 -17.53 22.95 26.31
CA ILE A 484 -18.41 24.11 26.47
C ILE A 484 -19.35 23.90 27.66
N GLN A 485 -19.20 24.73 28.69
CA GLN A 485 -20.12 24.80 29.80
C GLN A 485 -21.31 25.69 29.47
N ILE A 486 -22.51 25.20 29.79
CA ILE A 486 -23.76 25.91 29.55
C ILE A 486 -24.29 26.50 30.85
N GLY A 487 -24.34 27.82 30.90
CA GLY A 487 -24.95 28.59 31.98
C GLY A 487 -26.38 29.04 31.65
N LYS A 488 -27.01 29.70 32.61
CA LYS A 488 -28.27 30.43 32.43
C LYS A 488 -28.14 31.82 33.06
N ARG A 489 -28.50 32.85 32.29
CA ARG A 489 -28.77 34.19 32.80
C ARG A 489 -30.23 34.53 32.53
N GLY A 490 -31.05 34.47 33.56
CA GLY A 490 -32.51 34.60 33.44
C GLY A 490 -33.11 33.46 32.62
N SER A 491 -33.90 33.80 31.59
CA SER A 491 -34.53 32.83 30.67
C SER A 491 -33.61 32.40 29.51
N TYR A 492 -32.41 32.97 29.38
CA TYR A 492 -31.52 32.77 28.24
C TYR A 492 -30.29 31.92 28.59
N LYS A 493 -29.83 31.09 27.64
CA LYS A 493 -28.63 30.26 27.76
C LYS A 493 -27.38 31.09 27.51
N SER A 494 -26.33 30.80 28.28
CA SER A 494 -24.98 31.33 28.10
C SER A 494 -23.99 30.20 27.85
N TYR A 495 -22.88 30.53 27.18
CA TYR A 495 -21.88 29.58 26.69
C TYR A 495 -20.50 30.03 27.18
N LEU A 496 -19.75 29.10 27.75
CA LEU A 496 -18.44 29.34 28.34
C LEU A 496 -17.49 28.22 27.91
N TYR A 497 -16.34 28.57 27.32
CA TYR A 497 -15.28 27.59 27.09
C TYR A 497 -14.49 27.38 28.38
N ILE A 498 -14.51 26.15 28.90
CA ILE A 498 -13.65 25.78 30.04
C ILE A 498 -12.35 25.23 29.48
N ASN A 499 -11.26 25.89 29.84
CA ASN A 499 -9.93 25.49 29.43
C ASN A 499 -9.41 24.37 30.35
N ASP A 500 -9.89 23.15 30.18
CA ASP A 500 -9.37 21.99 30.91
C ASP A 500 -8.84 20.91 29.94
N ARG A 501 -7.49 20.82 29.93
CA ARG A 501 -6.57 19.76 29.42
C ARG A 501 -5.95 19.97 28.04
N PRO A 502 -4.61 20.17 27.94
CA PRO A 502 -3.91 20.36 26.66
C PRO A 502 -3.61 19.10 25.84
N ASP A 503 -3.72 17.87 26.38
CA ASP A 503 -2.97 16.73 25.81
C ASP A 503 -3.77 15.44 25.58
N GLN A 504 -4.97 15.48 25.02
CA GLN A 504 -5.62 14.26 24.51
C GLN A 504 -6.10 14.42 23.06
N PRO A 505 -5.69 13.54 22.14
CA PRO A 505 -6.26 13.50 20.80
C PRO A 505 -7.73 13.05 20.87
N ILE A 506 -8.57 13.71 20.08
CA ILE A 506 -10.02 13.49 20.01
C ILE A 506 -10.29 12.13 19.33
N PRO A 507 -11.23 11.30 19.83
CA PRO A 507 -11.58 10.01 19.24
C PRO A 507 -12.22 10.10 17.85
#